data_AF-A0AAW8NEG8-F1
#
_entry.id   AF-A0AAW8NEG8-F1
#
_cell.length_a   1.000
_cell.length_b   1.000
_cell.length_c   1.000
_cell.angle_alpha   90.00
_cell.angle_beta   90.00
_cell.angle_gamma   90.00
#
_symmetry.space_group_name_H-M   'P 1'
#
loop_
_entity.id
_entity.type
_entity.pdbx_description
1 polymer ?
#
loop_
_entity_poly.entity_id
_entity_poly.type
_entity_poly.pdbx_seq_one_letter_code
_entity_poly.pdbx_strand_id
1 'polypeptide(L)'
;MSIDIEIGTSLSNEDAAHFAATTEAITSAMQRVRESHAAYSWVWTDEIRCRGCNASLDIPLLASTNLSADKAFQAHQSAQLDALLAAGGHLRGKAG
;
A
#
# COMPACT_ATOMS: atom_id res chain seq x y z
N MET A 1 20.84 -11.41 42.24
CA MET A 1 20.83 -10.15 41.47
C MET A 1 19.57 -10.17 40.64
N SER A 2 18.58 -9.33 40.98
CA SER A 2 17.31 -9.23 40.25
C SER A 2 17.39 -8.02 39.35
N ILE A 3 16.99 -8.19 38.09
CA ILE A 3 16.88 -7.11 37.11
C ILE A 3 15.38 -6.84 37.02
N ASP A 4 14.93 -5.73 37.59
CA ASP A 4 13.57 -5.22 37.39
C ASP A 4 13.49 -4.64 35.97
N ILE A 5 12.75 -5.32 35.09
CA ILE A 5 12.40 -4.79 33.78
C ILE A 5 11.08 -4.04 33.96
N GLU A 6 11.17 -2.72 34.14
CA GLU A 6 10.01 -1.84 34.06
C GLU A 6 9.47 -1.86 32.61
N ILE A 7 8.52 -2.75 32.33
CA ILE A 7 7.66 -2.63 31.15
C ILE A 7 6.61 -1.57 31.48
N GLY A 8 7.04 -0.32 31.44
CA GLY A 8 6.23 0.85 31.71
C GLY A 8 6.44 1.92 30.66
N THR A 9 6.35 1.57 29.38
CA THR A 9 6.23 2.58 28.33
C THR A 9 4.86 3.23 28.46
N SER A 10 4.78 4.29 29.25
CA SER A 10 3.73 5.30 29.20
C SER A 10 3.71 5.87 27.78
N LEU A 11 2.86 5.31 26.91
CA LEU A 11 2.54 5.92 25.63
C LEU A 11 2.06 7.35 25.92
N SER A 12 2.83 8.34 25.50
CA SER A 12 2.40 9.73 25.60
C SER A 12 1.14 9.91 24.75
N ASN A 13 0.24 10.82 25.15
CA ASN A 13 -0.92 11.17 24.32
C ASN A 13 -0.49 11.61 22.90
N GLU A 14 0.71 12.17 22.77
CA GLU A 14 1.32 12.55 21.49
C GLU A 14 1.65 11.32 20.62
N ASP A 15 2.20 10.25 21.21
CA ASP A 15 2.49 8.99 20.51
C ASP A 15 1.20 8.31 20.06
N ALA A 16 0.17 8.32 20.91
CA ALA A 16 -1.15 7.78 20.59
C ALA A 16 -1.83 8.55 19.44
N ALA A 17 -1.79 9.88 19.48
CA ALA A 17 -2.32 10.74 18.42
C ALA A 17 -1.55 10.55 17.10
N HIS A 18 -0.22 10.42 17.18
CA HIS A 18 0.63 10.17 16.03
C HIS A 18 0.32 8.81 15.38
N PHE A 19 0.18 7.75 16.18
CA PHE A 19 -0.18 6.42 15.69
C PHE A 19 -1.57 6.40 15.05
N ALA A 20 -2.56 7.05 15.66
CA ALA A 20 -3.90 7.17 15.10
C ALA A 20 -3.88 7.90 13.74
N ALA A 21 -3.19 9.03 13.65
CA ALA A 21 -3.07 9.80 12.41
C ALA A 21 -2.35 8.99 11.30
N THR A 22 -1.30 8.24 11.65
CA THR A 22 -0.60 7.38 10.68
C THR A 22 -1.47 6.23 10.21
N THR A 23 -2.21 5.60 11.12
CA THR A 23 -3.16 4.52 10.79
C THR A 23 -4.27 5.02 9.88
N GLU A 24 -4.83 6.20 10.15
CA GLU A 24 -5.86 6.82 9.32
C GLU A 24 -5.34 7.15 7.91
N ALA A 25 -4.12 7.69 7.82
CA ALA A 25 -3.48 8.00 6.54
C ALA A 25 -3.27 6.73 5.70
N ILE A 26 -2.77 5.65 6.30
CA ILE A 26 -2.58 4.35 5.62
C ILE A 26 -3.93 3.78 5.17
N THR A 27 -4.92 3.75 6.06
CA THR A 27 -6.26 3.21 5.75
C THR A 27 -6.92 3.99 4.61
N SER A 28 -6.82 5.32 4.64
CA SER A 28 -7.34 6.19 3.58
C SER A 28 -6.62 5.98 2.26
N ALA A 29 -5.29 5.82 2.27
CA ALA A 29 -4.50 5.53 1.08
C ALA A 29 -4.87 4.17 0.47
N MET A 30 -5.02 3.14 1.31
CA MET A 30 -5.48 1.81 0.87
C MET A 30 -6.86 1.88 0.22
N GLN A 31 -7.80 2.64 0.82
CA GLN A 31 -9.14 2.80 0.26
C GLN A 31 -9.08 3.48 -1.12
N ARG A 32 -8.30 4.57 -1.26
CA ARG A 32 -8.12 5.26 -2.55
C ARG A 32 -7.53 4.35 -3.62
N VAL A 33 -6.56 3.51 -3.27
CA VAL A 33 -6.00 2.53 -4.21
C VAL A 33 -7.06 1.53 -4.65
N ARG A 34 -7.86 1.00 -3.72
CA ARG A 34 -8.93 0.04 -4.06
C ARG A 34 -10.00 0.66 -4.96
N GLU A 35 -10.35 1.92 -4.74
CA GLU A 35 -11.33 2.63 -5.56
C GLU A 35 -10.76 2.97 -6.95
N SER A 36 -9.54 3.50 -7.00
CA SER A 36 -8.91 3.95 -8.25
C SER A 36 -8.40 2.79 -9.10
N HIS A 37 -7.91 1.72 -8.48
CA HIS A 37 -7.36 0.53 -9.13
C HIS A 37 -8.20 -0.70 -8.80
N ALA A 38 -9.51 -0.65 -9.04
CA ALA A 38 -10.47 -1.67 -8.60
C ALA A 38 -10.40 -3.00 -9.38
N ALA A 39 -9.97 -2.96 -10.65
CA ALA A 39 -9.99 -4.12 -11.53
C ALA A 39 -8.92 -4.06 -12.62
N TYR A 40 -8.68 -5.21 -13.25
CA TYR A 40 -7.89 -5.35 -14.46
C TYR A 40 -8.71 -5.95 -15.62
N SER A 41 -8.16 -5.89 -16.82
CA SER A 41 -8.66 -6.60 -18.00
C SER A 41 -7.52 -7.29 -18.72
N TRP A 42 -7.77 -8.50 -19.21
CA TRP A 42 -6.86 -9.20 -20.10
C TRP A 42 -6.78 -8.51 -21.46
N VAL A 43 -5.55 -8.31 -21.96
CA VAL A 43 -5.28 -7.79 -23.30
C VAL A 43 -4.66 -8.88 -24.18
N TRP A 44 -3.70 -9.61 -23.62
CA TRP A 44 -3.04 -10.77 -24.24
C TRP A 44 -2.81 -11.85 -23.20
N THR A 45 -2.35 -13.03 -23.62
CA THR A 45 -2.05 -14.15 -22.73
C THR A 45 -1.01 -13.78 -21.65
N ASP A 46 -0.13 -12.82 -21.93
CA ASP A 46 0.94 -12.37 -21.05
C ASP A 46 0.75 -10.92 -20.57
N GLU A 47 -0.41 -10.30 -20.84
CA GLU A 47 -0.65 -8.89 -20.50
C GLU A 47 -2.04 -8.71 -19.89
N ILE A 48 -2.07 -8.12 -18.69
CA ILE A 48 -3.26 -7.48 -18.14
C ILE A 48 -3.06 -5.97 -18.06
N ARG A 49 -4.17 -5.23 -18.10
CA ARG A 49 -4.17 -3.78 -17.87
C ARG A 49 -4.99 -3.41 -16.66
N CYS A 50 -4.45 -2.52 -15.83
CA CYS A 50 -5.22 -1.90 -14.77
C CYS A 50 -6.29 -0.98 -15.38
N ARG A 51 -7.57 -1.15 -14.99
CA ARG A 51 -8.66 -0.27 -15.48
C ARG A 51 -8.59 1.16 -14.94
N GLY A 52 -7.89 1.37 -13.83
CA GLY A 52 -7.75 2.66 -13.17
C GLY A 52 -6.79 3.62 -13.85
N CYS A 53 -5.61 3.11 -14.22
CA CYS A 53 -4.52 3.91 -14.77
C CYS A 53 -4.04 3.42 -16.14
N ASN A 54 -4.66 2.38 -16.69
CA ASN A 54 -4.29 1.75 -17.97
C ASN A 54 -2.84 1.25 -18.02
N ALA A 55 -2.19 1.06 -16.86
CA ALA A 55 -0.85 0.48 -16.79
C ALA A 55 -0.86 -0.95 -17.31
N SER A 56 0.11 -1.26 -18.18
CA SER A 56 0.39 -2.61 -18.66
C SER A 56 1.13 -3.39 -17.59
N LEU A 57 0.66 -4.58 -17.25
CA LEU A 57 1.26 -5.47 -16.28
C LEU A 57 1.55 -6.80 -16.96
N ASP A 58 2.83 -7.16 -17.01
CA ASP A 58 3.28 -8.39 -17.62
C ASP A 58 3.01 -9.59 -16.70
N ILE A 59 2.56 -10.68 -17.32
CA ILE A 59 2.37 -11.98 -16.68
C ILE A 59 3.31 -12.96 -17.38
N PRO A 60 4.12 -13.74 -16.64
CA PRO A 60 4.98 -14.73 -17.26
C PRO A 60 4.17 -15.69 -18.14
N LEU A 61 4.55 -15.82 -19.40
CA LEU A 61 3.79 -16.56 -20.44
C LEU A 61 3.45 -18.00 -20.03
N LEU A 62 4.41 -18.69 -19.40
CA LEU A 62 4.25 -20.07 -18.91
C LEU A 62 3.41 -20.19 -17.63
N ALA A 63 3.04 -19.06 -17.02
CA ALA A 63 2.24 -18.96 -15.81
C ALA A 63 0.96 -18.14 -16.03
N SER A 64 0.52 -17.93 -17.28
CA SER A 64 -0.70 -17.20 -17.66
C SER A 64 -1.96 -17.85 -17.07
N THR A 65 -2.24 -17.53 -15.83
CA THR A 65 -3.40 -17.98 -15.07
C THR A 65 -4.00 -16.79 -14.34
N ASN A 66 -5.27 -16.87 -13.97
CA ASN A 66 -5.91 -15.84 -13.15
C ASN A 66 -5.13 -15.60 -11.84
N LEU A 67 -4.57 -16.65 -11.24
CA LEU A 67 -3.76 -16.53 -10.03
C LEU A 67 -2.50 -15.67 -10.23
N SER A 68 -1.81 -15.83 -11.36
CA SER A 68 -0.63 -15.01 -11.68
C SER A 68 -1.02 -13.58 -12.03
N ALA A 69 -2.15 -13.39 -12.72
CA ALA A 69 -2.72 -12.08 -13.00
C ALA A 69 -3.07 -11.32 -11.71
N ASP A 70 -3.75 -11.99 -10.78
CA ASP A 70 -4.11 -11.41 -9.49
C ASP A 70 -2.86 -11.00 -8.69
N LYS A 71 -1.80 -11.81 -8.72
CA LYS A 71 -0.52 -11.47 -8.09
C LYS A 71 0.14 -10.26 -8.73
N ALA A 72 0.20 -10.20 -10.06
CA ALA A 72 0.74 -9.03 -10.77
C ALA A 72 -0.07 -7.77 -10.45
N PHE A 73 -1.39 -7.89 -10.41
CA PHE A 73 -2.29 -6.80 -10.06
C PHE A 73 -2.14 -6.33 -8.60
N GLN A 74 -1.98 -7.26 -7.65
CA GLN A 74 -1.70 -6.93 -6.25
C GLN A 74 -0.36 -6.23 -6.08
N ALA A 75 0.68 -6.67 -6.78
CA ALA A 75 1.98 -6.00 -6.78
C ALA A 75 1.86 -4.55 -7.30
N HIS A 76 1.07 -4.34 -8.37
CA HIS A 76 0.75 -3.02 -8.89
C HIS A 76 0.00 -2.16 -7.85
N GLN A 77 -1.04 -2.69 -7.20
CA GLN A 77 -1.77 -1.98 -6.15
C GLN A 77 -0.86 -1.60 -4.96
N SER A 78 0.06 -2.48 -4.56
CA SER A 78 1.04 -2.17 -3.50
C SER A 78 1.97 -1.03 -3.91
N ALA A 79 2.51 -1.06 -5.13
CA ALA A 79 3.38 0.01 -5.61
C ALA A 79 2.65 1.37 -5.65
N GLN A 80 1.36 1.37 -6.02
CA GLN A 80 0.52 2.57 -5.99
C GLN A 80 0.26 3.07 -4.56
N LEU A 81 0.08 2.16 -3.60
CA LEU A 81 -0.05 2.50 -2.19
C LEU A 81 1.25 3.14 -1.67
N ASP A 82 2.40 2.53 -1.94
CA ASP A 82 3.70 3.04 -1.52
C ASP A 82 3.97 4.42 -2.12
N ALA A 83 3.64 4.63 -3.40
CA ALA A 83 3.75 5.93 -4.05
C ALA A 83 2.85 7.00 -3.40
N LEU A 84 1.61 6.65 -3.05
CA LEU A 84 0.69 7.55 -2.36
C LEU A 84 1.17 7.92 -0.95
N LEU A 85 1.68 6.94 -0.21
CA LEU A 85 2.24 7.15 1.12
C LEU A 85 3.51 8.01 1.08
N ALA A 86 4.39 7.77 0.11
CA ALA A 86 5.60 8.59 -0.10
C ALA A 86 5.25 10.05 -0.43
N ALA A 87 4.26 10.28 -1.30
CA ALA A 87 3.78 11.62 -1.64
C ALA A 87 3.15 12.33 -0.41
N GLY A 88 2.38 11.61 0.41
CA GLY A 88 1.81 12.14 1.65
C GLY A 88 2.86 12.41 2.74
N GLY A 89 3.90 11.57 2.82
CA GLY A 89 5.04 11.76 3.72
C GLY A 89 5.86 13.01 3.39
N HIS A 90 5.99 13.34 2.10
CA HIS A 90 6.76 14.50 1.66
C HIS A 90 6.11 15.85 2.04
N LEU A 91 4.78 15.88 2.21
CA LEU A 91 4.03 17.07 2.66
C LEU A 91 4.15 17.29 4.18
N ARG A 92 4.46 16.25 4.98
CA ARG A 92 4.66 16.35 6.44
C ARG A 92 6.09 16.72 6.86
N GLY A 93 7.07 16.61 5.96
CA GLY A 93 8.47 16.99 6.21
C GLY A 93 8.83 18.47 6.01
N LYS A 94 7.84 19.33 5.71
CA LYS A 94 8.00 20.79 5.52
C LYS A 94 7.26 21.62 6.57
N ALA A 95 7.16 21.12 7.80
CA ALA A 95 6.91 21.96 8.96
C ALA A 95 8.23 22.04 9.73
N GLY A 96 9.05 23.04 9.39
CA GLY A 96 10.16 23.48 10.21
C GLY A 96 9.68 24.38 11.35
#